data_AF-A0A412Y2F4-F1
#
_entry.id   AF-A0A412Y2F4-F1
#
_cell.length_a   1.000
_cell.length_b   1.000
_cell.length_c   1.000
_cell.angle_alpha   90.00
_cell.angle_beta   90.00
_cell.angle_gamma   90.00
#
_symmetry.space_group_name_H-M   'P 1'
#
loop_
_entity.id
_entity.type
_entity.pdbx_description
1 polymer ?
#
loop_
_entity_poly.entity_id
_entity_poly.type
_entity_poly.pdbx_seq_one_letter_code
_entity_poly.pdbx_strand_id
1 'polypeptide(L)'
;MKKIEWENPKKKGEAYTHLMKVFKVSRPTVSLAMSFKRNSLEAARMRHVALTQLGAKLLSDDEKPPQIVRILNAKGETVKAVVMKEL
;
A
#
# COMPACT_ATOMS: atom_id res chain seq x y z
N MET A 1 10.16 2.18 2.80
CA MET A 1 9.28 2.38 3.98
C MET A 1 7.83 2.14 3.61
N LYS A 2 7.06 1.38 4.40
CA LYS A 2 5.64 1.09 4.11
C LYS A 2 4.75 2.20 4.66
N LYS A 3 3.87 2.78 3.83
CA LYS A 3 2.94 3.83 4.23
C LYS A 3 1.61 3.68 3.48
N ILE A 4 0.52 3.94 4.17
CA ILE A 4 -0.79 4.08 3.54
C ILE A 4 -0.98 5.54 3.13
N GLU A 5 -1.21 5.77 1.85
CA GLU A 5 -1.55 7.09 1.30
C GLU A 5 -2.91 7.11 0.63
N TRP A 6 -3.45 8.32 0.55
CA TRP A 6 -4.70 8.64 -0.13
C TRP A 6 -4.37 9.63 -1.22
N GLU A 7 -4.74 9.33 -2.46
CA GLU A 7 -4.53 10.23 -3.60
C GLU A 7 -5.21 11.59 -3.42
N ASN A 8 -6.34 11.63 -2.71
CA ASN A 8 -7.09 12.87 -2.50
C ASN A 8 -7.08 13.29 -1.02
N PRO A 9 -6.62 14.52 -0.68
CA PRO A 9 -6.59 15.01 0.70
C PRO A 9 -7.97 15.11 1.35
N LYS A 10 -9.06 15.32 0.58
CA LYS A 10 -10.42 15.31 1.11
C LYS A 10 -10.84 13.90 1.59
N LYS A 11 -10.57 12.89 0.77
CA LYS A 11 -10.82 11.47 1.12
C LYS A 11 -10.01 11.03 2.33
N LYS A 12 -8.79 11.57 2.50
CA LYS A 12 -7.97 11.33 3.70
C LYS A 12 -8.65 11.83 4.97
N GLY A 13 -9.22 13.05 4.96
CA GLY A 13 -9.90 13.61 6.13
C GLY A 13 -11.10 12.77 6.58
N GLU A 14 -11.92 12.37 5.62
CA GLU A 14 -13.10 11.52 5.85
C GLU A 14 -12.70 10.12 6.32
N ALA A 15 -11.70 9.51 5.69
CA ALA A 15 -11.16 8.20 6.08
C ALA A 15 -10.63 8.20 7.52
N TYR A 16 -9.86 9.23 7.91
CA TYR A 16 -9.38 9.37 9.28
C TYR A 16 -10.54 9.52 10.27
N THR A 17 -11.56 10.31 9.91
CA THR A 17 -12.74 10.52 10.77
C THR A 17 -13.52 9.21 10.94
N HIS A 18 -13.66 8.44 9.86
CA HIS A 18 -14.30 7.12 9.90
C HIS A 18 -13.53 6.13 10.78
N LEU A 19 -12.21 6.03 10.60
CA LEU A 19 -11.36 5.15 11.41
C LEU A 19 -11.37 5.55 12.89
N MET A 20 -11.38 6.85 13.19
CA MET A 20 -11.51 7.34 14.57
C MET A 20 -12.83 6.91 15.21
N LYS A 21 -13.95 6.98 14.46
CA LYS A 21 -15.28 6.58 14.96
C LYS A 21 -15.37 5.06 15.18
N VAL A 22 -14.92 4.26 14.22
CA VAL A 22 -15.01 2.79 14.28
C VAL A 22 -14.15 2.22 15.39
N PHE A 23 -12.91 2.69 15.51
CA PHE A 23 -11.94 2.15 16.45
C PHE A 23 -11.89 2.92 17.78
N LYS A 24 -12.66 4.01 17.94
CA LYS A 24 -12.66 4.89 19.12
C LYS A 24 -11.25 5.36 19.52
N VAL A 25 -10.41 5.62 18.53
CA VAL A 25 -9.01 6.03 18.72
C VAL A 25 -8.81 7.50 18.37
N SER A 26 -7.74 8.08 18.92
CA SER A 26 -7.32 9.44 18.59
C SER A 26 -6.72 9.54 17.18
N ARG A 27 -6.76 10.74 16.59
CA ARG A 27 -6.17 11.03 15.28
C ARG A 27 -4.66 10.70 15.20
N PRO A 28 -3.83 11.02 16.23
CA PRO A 28 -2.43 10.59 16.25
C PRO A 28 -2.25 9.08 16.17
N THR A 29 -3.10 8.31 16.85
CA THR A 29 -3.06 6.84 16.83
C THR A 29 -3.33 6.30 15.41
N VAL A 30 -4.31 6.86 14.70
CA VAL A 30 -4.58 6.51 13.30
C VAL A 30 -3.37 6.87 12.43
N SER A 31 -2.79 8.06 12.60
CA SER A 31 -1.61 8.48 11.85
C SER A 31 -0.41 7.55 12.03
N LEU A 32 -0.15 7.11 13.27
CA LEU A 32 0.88 6.13 13.59
C LEU A 32 0.59 4.76 12.96
N ALA A 33 -0.67 4.32 12.96
CA ALA A 33 -1.07 3.06 12.31
C ALA A 33 -0.84 3.11 10.79
N MET A 34 -1.20 4.22 10.13
CA MET A 34 -1.03 4.41 8.68
C MET A 34 0.42 4.56 8.24
N SER A 35 1.29 5.05 9.12
CA SER A 35 2.74 5.12 8.90
C SER A 35 3.49 3.86 9.35
N PHE A 36 2.77 2.78 9.71
CA PHE A 36 3.34 1.52 10.21
C PHE A 36 4.21 1.68 11.48
N LYS A 37 4.17 2.84 12.16
CA LYS A 37 4.92 3.11 13.39
C LYS A 37 4.30 2.47 14.63
N ARG A 38 3.07 1.97 14.53
CA ARG A 38 2.39 1.22 15.61
C ARG A 38 2.05 -0.18 15.12
N ASN A 39 2.61 -1.19 15.81
CA ASN A 39 2.41 -2.59 15.47
C ASN A 39 1.48 -3.29 16.47
N SER A 40 0.21 -2.89 16.47
CA SER A 40 -0.84 -3.56 17.25
C SER A 40 -1.84 -4.25 16.34
N LEU A 41 -2.60 -5.20 16.90
CA LEU A 41 -3.69 -5.87 16.19
C LEU A 41 -4.73 -4.86 15.66
N GLU A 42 -5.07 -3.86 16.46
CA GLU A 42 -5.95 -2.76 16.03
C GLU A 42 -5.36 -1.95 14.87
N ALA A 43 -4.06 -1.66 14.90
CA ALA A 43 -3.39 -0.97 13.80
C ALA A 43 -3.40 -1.79 12.51
N ALA A 44 -3.26 -3.12 12.60
CA ALA A 44 -3.44 -4.01 11.46
C ALA A 44 -4.88 -3.96 10.90
N ARG A 45 -5.89 -4.01 11.78
CA ARG A 45 -7.31 -3.89 11.38
C ARG A 45 -7.62 -2.53 10.75
N MET A 46 -7.12 -1.43 11.31
CA MET A 46 -7.26 -0.09 10.75
C MET A 46 -6.66 -0.01 9.34
N ARG A 47 -5.46 -0.57 9.15
CA ARG A 47 -4.81 -0.63 7.82
C ARG A 47 -5.63 -1.44 6.83
N HIS A 48 -6.16 -2.59 7.25
CA HIS A 48 -7.02 -3.42 6.39
C HIS A 48 -8.29 -2.68 5.94
N VAL A 49 -9.00 -2.02 6.87
CA VAL A 49 -10.19 -1.20 6.55
C VAL A 49 -9.84 -0.04 5.62
N ALA A 50 -8.69 0.62 5.86
CA ALA A 50 -8.23 1.71 5.00
C ALA A 50 -8.03 1.27 3.55
N LEU A 51 -7.42 0.10 3.33
CA LEU A 51 -7.15 -0.44 1.99
C LEU A 51 -8.41 -0.96 1.30
N THR A 52 -9.28 -1.67 2.03
CA THR A 52 -10.44 -2.36 1.44
C THR A 52 -11.65 -1.46 1.25
N GLN A 53 -11.95 -0.57 2.20
CA GLN A 53 -13.19 0.19 2.24
C GLN A 53 -13.00 1.67 1.90
N LEU A 54 -11.82 2.23 2.24
CA LEU A 54 -11.57 3.68 2.12
C LEU A 54 -10.70 4.04 0.91
N GLY A 55 -10.42 3.06 0.05
CA GLY A 55 -9.66 3.25 -1.19
C GLY A 55 -8.25 3.76 -0.96
N ALA A 56 -7.65 3.48 0.19
CA ALA A 56 -6.29 3.88 0.46
C ALA A 56 -5.33 3.00 -0.34
N LYS A 57 -4.21 3.57 -0.79
CA LYS A 57 -3.17 2.84 -1.51
C LYS A 57 -2.03 2.53 -0.56
N LEU A 58 -1.62 1.26 -0.53
CA LEU A 58 -0.41 0.86 0.18
C LEU A 58 0.78 1.24 -0.70
N LEU A 59 1.54 2.24 -0.30
CA LEU A 59 2.86 2.50 -0.85
C LEU A 59 3.86 1.67 -0.07
N SER A 60 4.36 0.61 -0.68
CA SER A 60 5.50 -0.15 -0.19
C SER A 60 6.64 0.02 -1.18
N ASP A 61 7.84 0.37 -0.70
CA ASP A 61 9.06 0.30 -1.52
C ASP A 61 9.35 -1.13 -2.03
N ASP A 62 8.68 -2.15 -1.45
CA ASP A 62 8.71 -3.54 -1.93
C ASP A 62 7.83 -3.79 -3.16
N GLU A 63 7.18 -2.78 -3.74
CA GLU A 63 6.77 -2.87 -5.15
C GLU A 63 8.06 -2.82 -6.00
N LYS A 64 8.85 -3.90 -5.96
CA LYS A 64 9.81 -4.21 -7.02
C LYS A 64 9.01 -4.10 -8.32
N PRO A 65 9.37 -3.19 -9.23
CA PRO A 65 8.76 -3.21 -10.55
C PRO A 65 8.95 -4.63 -11.10
N PRO A 66 7.94 -5.23 -11.73
CA PRO A 66 8.07 -6.58 -12.24
C PRO A 66 9.32 -6.64 -13.10
N GLN A 67 10.23 -7.55 -12.78
CA GLN A 67 11.49 -7.65 -13.48
C GLN A 67 11.16 -8.12 -14.89
N ILE A 68 11.18 -7.19 -15.85
CA ILE A 68 10.95 -7.51 -17.26
C ILE A 68 12.24 -8.16 -17.75
N VAL A 69 12.27 -9.49 -17.75
CA VAL A 69 13.39 -10.23 -18.30
C VAL A 69 13.18 -10.31 -19.81
N ARG A 70 14.06 -9.65 -20.57
CA ARG A 70 14.09 -9.73 -22.03
C ARG A 70 14.97 -10.92 -22.43
N ILE A 71 14.37 -11.94 -23.01
CA ILE A 71 15.09 -13.09 -23.56
C ILE A 71 15.55 -12.73 -24.97
N LEU A 72 16.87 -12.69 -25.18
CA LEU A 72 17.49 -12.39 -26.47
C LEU A 72 17.83 -13.70 -27.23
N ASN A 73 17.76 -13.68 -28.57
CA ASN A 73 18.31 -14.75 -29.42
C ASN A 73 19.83 -14.61 -29.57
N ALA A 74 20.48 -15.59 -30.21
CA ALA A 74 21.92 -15.59 -30.49
C ALA A 74 22.41 -14.42 -31.38
N LYS A 75 21.49 -13.66 -31.99
CA LYS A 75 21.77 -12.46 -32.80
C LYS A 75 21.51 -11.15 -32.03
N GLY A 76 21.12 -11.21 -30.76
CA GLY A 76 20.84 -10.05 -29.91
C GLY A 76 19.44 -9.46 -30.06
N GLU A 77 18.53 -10.11 -30.79
CA GLU A 77 17.15 -9.65 -30.95
C GLU A 77 16.24 -10.21 -29.85
N THR A 78 15.29 -9.40 -29.37
CA THR A 78 14.39 -9.79 -28.28
C THR A 78 13.30 -10.73 -28.77
N VAL A 79 13.29 -11.98 -28.30
CA VAL A 79 12.33 -13.02 -28.71
C VAL A 79 11.09 -13.01 -27.84
N LYS A 80 11.25 -12.81 -26.52
CA LYS A 80 10.14 -12.76 -25.55
C LYS A 80 10.51 -11.85 -24.38
N ALA A 81 9.56 -11.00 -23.99
CA ALA A 81 9.60 -10.28 -22.72
C ALA A 81 8.69 -11.00 -21.74
N VAL A 82 9.25 -11.49 -20.63
CA VAL A 82 8.47 -12.17 -19.59
C VAL A 82 8.39 -11.24 -18.39
N VAL A 83 7.16 -10.93 -17.99
CA VAL A 83 6.86 -10.16 -16.78
C VAL A 83 6.83 -11.17 -15.63
N MET A 84 7.93 -11.30 -14.90
CA MET A 84 7.94 -12.11 -13.68
C MET A 84 7.26 -11.33 -12.56
N LYS A 85 6.18 -11.91 -12.02
CA LYS A 85 5.53 -11.49 -10.78
C LYS A 85 5.90 -12.54 -9.74
N GLU A 86 6.78 -12.21 -8.80
CA GLU A 86 7.03 -13.10 -7.66
C GLU A 86 5.74 -13.26 -6.85
N LEU A 87 5.42 -14.51 -6.51
CA LEU A 87 4.20 -14.95 -5.81
C LEU A 87 4.38 -14.86 -4.30
#